data_AF-A0A0P7UWR7-F1
#
_entry.id   AF-A0A0P7UWR7-F1
#
_cell.length_a   1.000
_cell.length_b   1.000
_cell.length_c   1.000
_cell.angle_alpha   90.00
_cell.angle_beta   90.00
_cell.angle_gamma   90.00
#
_symmetry.space_group_name_H-M   'P 1'
#
loop_
_entity.id
_entity.type
_entity.pdbx_description
1 polymer ?
#
loop_
_entity_poly.entity_id
_entity_poly.type
_entity_poly.pdbx_seq_one_letter_code
_entity_poly.pdbx_strand_id
1 'polypeptide(L)' 'MAGFPLSDVQYQMIVRRYSDENGNMDFDNYIGCLVRLDAMCRAFKTLDVDNNGTIKLNLQE' A
#
# COMPACT_ATOMS: atom_id res chain seq x y z
N MET A 1 18.15 -2.77 3.03
CA MET A 1 17.31 -3.22 1.90
C MET A 1 15.89 -2.81 2.23
N ALA A 2 15.29 -1.88 1.47
CA ALA A 2 13.92 -1.42 1.71
C ALA A 2 12.94 -2.52 1.25
N GLY A 3 12.83 -3.58 2.04
CA GLY A 3 11.95 -4.71 1.78
C GLY A 3 10.73 -4.61 2.66
N PHE A 4 9.62 -4.11 2.12
CA PHE A 4 8.32 -4.36 2.74
C PHE A 4 8.06 -5.87 2.63
N PRO A 5 7.76 -6.59 3.73
CA PRO A 5 7.38 -7.99 3.67
C PRO A 5 5.95 -8.06 3.10
N LEU A 6 5.85 -8.01 1.77
CA LEU A 6 4.59 -8.13 1.07
C LEU A 6 4.28 -9.62 0.89
N SER A 7 3.09 -10.04 1.30
CA SER A 7 2.60 -11.38 0.97
C SER A 7 2.30 -11.50 -0.52
N ASP A 8 2.29 -12.72 -1.06
CA ASP A 8 2.00 -12.96 -2.48
C ASP A 8 0.67 -12.31 -2.92
N VAL A 9 -0.34 -12.34 -2.04
CA VAL A 9 -1.64 -11.69 -2.26
C VAL A 9 -1.53 -10.16 -2.35
N GLN A 10 -0.69 -9.53 -1.52
CA GLN A 10 -0.45 -8.08 -1.58
C GLN A 10 0.31 -7.71 -2.86
N TYR A 11 1.27 -8.55 -3.28
CA TYR A 11 1.99 -8.37 -4.53
C TYR A 11 1.06 -8.47 -5.73
N GLN A 12 0.21 -9.50 -5.79
CA GLN A 12 -0.78 -9.67 -6.87
C GLN A 12 -1.78 -8.50 -6.95
N MET A 13 -2.21 -7.94 -5.81
CA MET A 13 -3.06 -6.75 -5.81
C MET A 13 -2.33 -5.50 -6.34
N ILE A 14 -1.05 -5.33 -6.02
CA ILE A 14 -0.23 -4.22 -6.52
C ILE A 14 -0.05 -4.34 -8.04
N VAL A 15 0.31 -5.54 -8.53
CA VAL A 15 0.43 -5.81 -9.97
C VAL A 15 -0.90 -5.53 -10.66
N ARG A 16 -2.02 -6.07 -10.16
CA ARG A 16 -3.34 -5.86 -10.78
C ARG A 16 -3.81 -4.41 -10.77
N ARG A 17 -3.37 -3.59 -9.81
CA ARG A 17 -3.79 -2.19 -9.67
C ARG A 17 -2.90 -1.22 -10.44
N TYR A 18 -1.64 -1.55 -10.64
CA TYR A 18 -0.64 -0.61 -11.17
C TYR A 18 0.05 -1.09 -12.45
N SER A 19 -0.16 -2.33 -12.88
CA SER A 19 0.26 -2.81 -14.20
C SER A 19 -0.78 -2.47 -15.28
N ASP A 20 -0.29 -2.28 -16.50
CA ASP A 20 -1.14 -2.13 -17.69
C ASP A 20 -1.82 -3.46 -18.09
N GLU A 21 -2.63 -3.43 -19.15
CA GLU A 21 -3.32 -4.62 -19.69
C GLU A 21 -2.34 -5.72 -20.16
N ASN A 22 -1.07 -5.38 -20.37
CA ASN A 22 -0.01 -6.30 -20.74
C ASN A 22 0.78 -6.82 -19.52
N GLY A 23 0.42 -6.41 -18.30
CA GLY A 23 1.12 -6.79 -17.07
C GLY A 23 2.42 -6.02 -16.81
N ASN A 24 2.77 -5.05 -17.67
CA ASN A 24 3.95 -4.22 -17.50
C ASN A 24 3.67 -3.08 -16.52
N MET A 25 4.64 -2.82 -15.64
CA MET A 25 4.59 -1.72 -14.70
C MET A 25 5.76 -0.79 -15.00
N ASP A 26 5.44 0.41 -15.51
CA ASP A 26 6.45 1.45 -15.70
C ASP A 26 7.06 1.86 -14.36
N PHE A 27 8.32 2.30 -14.39
CA PHE A 27 9.05 2.70 -13.18
C PHE A 27 8.30 3.78 -12.39
N ASP A 28 7.66 4.73 -13.07
CA ASP A 28 6.85 5.78 -12.44
C ASP A 28 5.62 5.21 -11.72
N ASN A 29 4.99 4.16 -12.27
CA ASN A 29 3.89 3.45 -11.63
C ASN A 29 4.36 2.68 -10.38
N TYR A 30 5.54 2.06 -10.46
CA TYR A 30 6.17 1.36 -9.33
C TYR A 30 6.51 2.33 -8.19
N ILE A 31 7.19 3.44 -8.49
CA ILE A 31 7.51 4.49 -7.51
C ILE A 31 6.23 5.10 -6.95
N GLY A 32 5.24 5.38 -7.79
CA GLY A 32 3.93 5.87 -7.35
C GLY A 32 3.22 4.90 -6.41
N CYS A 33 3.30 3.59 -6.66
CA CYS A 33 2.78 2.57 -5.75
C CYS A 33 3.49 2.60 -4.40
N LEU A 34 4.83 2.63 -4.39
CA LEU A 34 5.62 2.68 -3.17
C LEU A 34 5.34 3.94 -2.34
N VAL A 35 5.23 5.10 -2.97
CA VAL A 35 4.90 6.36 -2.29
C VAL A 35 3.51 6.29 -1.68
N ARG A 36 2.52 5.74 -2.40
CA ARG A 36 1.15 5.54 -1.86
C ARG A 36 1.16 4.54 -0.70
N LEU A 37 1.92 3.47 -0.80
CA LEU A 37 2.03 2.45 0.25
C LEU A 37 2.70 3.04 1.50
N ASP A 38 3.77 3.83 1.35
CA ASP A 38 4.41 4.54 2.46
C ASP A 38 3.46 5.53 3.13
N ALA A 39 2.70 6.31 2.35
CA ALA A 39 1.70 7.22 2.87
C ALA A 39 0.59 6.50 3.65
N MET A 40 0.09 5.36 3.12
CA MET A 40 -0.89 4.52 3.82
C MET A 40 -0.31 3.94 5.11
N CYS A 41 0.93 3.45 5.10
CA CYS A 41 1.59 2.94 6.30
C CYS A 41 1.79 4.02 7.36
N ARG A 42 2.17 5.25 6.97
CA ARG A 42 2.28 6.38 7.89
C ARG A 42 0.94 6.78 8.47
N ALA A 43 -0.08 6.94 7.62
CA ALA A 43 -1.43 7.26 8.06
C ALA A 43 -1.99 6.19 9.01
N PHE A 44 -1.78 4.91 8.68
CA PHE A 44 -2.14 3.80 9.55
C PHE A 44 -1.45 3.90 10.91
N LYS A 45 -0.12 4.11 10.95
CA LYS A 45 0.62 4.29 12.21
C LYS A 45 0.16 5.49 13.02
N THR A 46 -0.24 6.58 12.37
CA THR A 46 -0.79 7.76 13.06
C THR A 46 -2.18 7.50 13.63
N LEU A 47 -2.98 6.68 12.96
CA LEU A 47 -4.34 6.32 13.38
C LEU A 47 -4.37 5.14 14.37
N ASP A 48 -3.37 4.25 14.32
CA ASP A 48 -3.19 3.12 15.25
C ASP A 48 -2.52 3.59 16.55
N VAL A 49 -3.19 4.50 17.25
CA VAL A 49 -2.73 5.06 18.53
C VAL A 49 -2.50 3.97 19.57
N ASP A 50 -3.31 2.91 19.52
CA ASP A 50 -3.28 1.80 20.46
C ASP A 50 -2.23 0.71 20.11
N ASN A 51 -1.55 0.84 18.95
CA ASN A 51 -0.59 -0.14 18.41
C ASN A 51 -1.12 -1.59 18.43
N ASN A 52 -2.42 -1.76 18.24
CA ASN A 52 -3.06 -3.08 18.26
C ASN A 52 -3.17 -3.70 16.86
N GLY A 53 -2.66 -3.00 15.83
CA GLY A 53 -2.69 -3.44 14.45
C GLY A 53 -4.06 -3.29 13.79
N THR A 54 -4.99 -2.53 14.38
CA THR A 54 -6.34 -2.28 13.87
C THR A 54 -6.73 -0.82 14.03
N ILE A 55 -6.94 -0.12 12.92
CA ILE A 55 -7.49 1.25 12.94
C ILE A 55 -9.01 1.25 12.79
N LYS A 56 -9.70 2.11 13.55
CA LYS A 56 -11.14 2.37 13.38
C LYS A 56 -11.32 3.68 12.63
N LEU A 57 -11.70 3.58 11.36
CA LEU A 57 -12.09 4.73 10.55
C LEU A 57 -13.61 4.87 10.61
N ASN A 58 -14.09 5.96 11.23
CA ASN A 58 -15.49 6.36 11.09
C ASN A 58 -15.59 7.23 9.83
N LEU A 59 -16.29 6.75 8.80
CA LEU A 59 -16.80 7.64 7.75
C LEU A 59 -17.90 8.50 8.39
N GLN A 60 -17.55 9.66 8.88
CA GLN A 60 -18.52 10.74 9.02
C GLN A 60 -18.53 11.47 7.69
N GLU A 61 -19.63 11.32 6.94
CA GLU A 61 -19.98 12.19 5.81
C GLU A 61 -20.17 13.64 6.27
#